data_AF-A0A264W2P0-F1
#
_entry.id   AF-A0A264W2P0-F1
#
_cell.length_a   1.000
_cell.length_b   1.000
_cell.length_c   1.000
_cell.angle_alpha   90.00
_cell.angle_beta   90.00
_cell.angle_gamma   90.00
#
_symmetry.space_group_name_H-M   'P 1'
#
loop_
_entity.id
_entity.type
_entity.pdbx_description
1 polymer ?
#
loop_
_entity_poly.entity_id
_entity_poly.type
_entity_poly.pdbx_seq_one_letter_code
_entity_poly.pdbx_strand_id
1 'polypeptide(L)'
;MPLEEEFLPLAQGIVYGISVLFAIWIVFKWRKKAVSGFSASLFLSYLLSSALGFYFLFNTLSGESPAPMASEENSLQLGLAGVFWIVSVISLFVLIQYSFRTSRPSKDLLQK
;
A
#
# COMPACT_ATOMS: atom_id res chain seq x y z
N MET A 1 4.69 27.24 -4.96
CA MET A 1 5.85 27.64 -4.13
C MET A 1 6.74 26.42 -3.96
N PRO A 2 8.08 26.54 -3.93
CA PRO A 2 8.99 25.40 -3.96
C PRO A 2 8.77 24.39 -2.81
N LEU A 3 8.27 24.87 -1.66
CA LEU A 3 7.94 24.03 -0.50
C LEU A 3 6.78 23.05 -0.74
N GLU A 4 5.82 23.38 -1.61
CA GLU A 4 4.64 22.52 -1.86
C GLU A 4 4.96 21.38 -2.84
N GLU A 5 5.87 21.62 -3.78
CA GLU A 5 6.31 20.63 -4.77
C GLU A 5 7.11 19.49 -4.13
N GLU A 6 7.87 19.78 -3.07
CA GLU A 6 8.66 18.77 -2.36
C GLU A 6 7.88 18.11 -1.20
N PHE A 7 6.97 18.85 -0.56
CA PHE A 7 6.24 18.35 0.61
C PHE A 7 5.24 17.26 0.27
N LEU A 8 4.47 17.41 -0.81
CA LEU A 8 3.42 16.45 -1.17
C LEU A 8 3.97 15.05 -1.53
N PRO A 9 5.00 14.93 -2.40
CA PRO A 9 5.63 13.63 -2.67
C PRO A 9 6.27 13.01 -1.43
N LEU A 10 6.89 13.83 -0.58
CA LEU A 10 7.50 13.37 0.67
C LEU A 10 6.46 12.82 1.65
N ALA A 11 5.37 13.56 1.87
CA ALA A 11 4.27 13.13 2.73
C ALA A 11 3.64 11.84 2.22
N GLN A 12 3.41 11.74 0.92
CA GLN A 12 2.91 10.52 0.30
C GLN A 12 3.88 9.34 0.46
N GLY A 13 5.18 9.58 0.32
CA GLY A 13 6.22 8.58 0.58
C GLY A 13 6.21 8.04 2.01
N ILE A 14 6.02 8.91 3.01
CA ILE A 14 5.90 8.51 4.42
C ILE A 14 4.69 7.60 4.63
N VAL A 15 3.53 7.98 4.08
CA VAL A 15 2.29 7.21 4.20
C VAL A 15 2.42 5.83 3.53
N TYR A 16 3.07 5.76 2.37
CA TYR A 16 3.45 4.51 1.72
C TYR A 16 4.41 3.66 2.55
N GLY A 17 5.40 4.30 3.20
CA GLY A 17 6.33 3.61 4.09
C GLY A 17 5.60 2.92 5.25
N ILE A 18 4.62 3.59 5.86
CA ILE A 18 3.79 3.03 6.93
C ILE A 18 3.00 1.81 6.43
N SER A 19 2.38 1.86 5.24
CA SER A 19 1.63 0.71 4.71
C SER A 19 2.52 -0.51 4.46
N VAL A 20 3.76 -0.28 4.00
CA VAL A 20 4.76 -1.35 3.82
C VAL A 20 5.14 -2.00 5.15
N LEU A 21 5.30 -1.24 6.23
CA LEU A 21 5.56 -1.81 7.56
C LEU A 21 4.43 -2.73 8.03
N PHE A 22 3.18 -2.35 7.80
CA PHE A 22 2.02 -3.22 8.09
C PHE A 22 2.03 -4.49 7.24
N ALA A 23 2.39 -4.39 5.97
CA ALA A 23 2.52 -5.55 5.09
C ALA A 23 3.61 -6.51 5.60
N ILE A 24 4.76 -6.00 6.02
CA ILE A 24 5.84 -6.81 6.60
C ILE A 24 5.36 -7.51 7.89
N TRP A 25 4.67 -6.78 8.77
CA TRP A 25 4.11 -7.34 9.99
C TRP A 25 3.16 -8.51 9.73
N ILE A 26 2.33 -8.43 8.68
CA ILE A 26 1.41 -9.52 8.34
C ILE A 26 2.14 -10.77 7.84
N VAL A 27 3.21 -10.58 7.06
CA VAL A 27 4.05 -11.69 6.58
C VAL A 27 4.71 -12.42 7.75
N PHE A 28 5.20 -11.69 8.75
CA PHE A 28 5.72 -12.31 9.98
C PHE A 28 4.67 -13.11 10.74
N LYS A 29 3.42 -12.65 10.75
CA LYS A 29 2.30 -13.38 11.36
C LYS A 29 1.97 -14.66 10.59
N TRP A 30 2.08 -14.64 9.26
CA TRP A 30 1.82 -15.79 8.39
C TRP A 30 2.87 -16.89 8.52
N ARG A 31 4.12 -16.58 8.89
CA ARG A 31 5.14 -17.61 9.17
C ARG A 31 4.70 -18.63 10.23
N LYS A 32 3.69 -18.30 11.05
CA LYS A 32 3.16 -19.15 12.13
C LYS A 32 1.86 -19.87 11.77
N LYS A 33 1.28 -19.66 10.58
CA LYS A 33 -0.04 -20.20 10.20
C LYS A 33 -0.11 -20.57 8.71
N ALA A 34 -0.93 -21.55 8.37
CA ALA A 34 -1.25 -21.84 6.97
C ALA A 34 -1.91 -20.62 6.31
N VAL A 35 -1.39 -20.19 5.16
CA VAL A 35 -1.90 -19.05 4.39
C VAL A 35 -2.92 -19.57 3.40
N SER A 36 -4.13 -18.99 3.40
CA SER A 36 -5.14 -19.33 2.39
C SER A 36 -4.77 -18.71 1.04
N GLY A 37 -5.12 -19.38 -0.07
CA GLY A 37 -4.90 -18.84 -1.42
C GLY A 37 -5.55 -17.47 -1.63
N PHE A 38 -6.70 -17.22 -0.98
CA PHE A 38 -7.35 -15.91 -0.99
C PHE A 38 -6.48 -14.82 -0.33
N SER A 39 -5.87 -15.12 0.83
CA SER A 39 -4.95 -14.20 1.49
C SER A 39 -3.72 -13.92 0.63
N ALA A 40 -3.14 -14.96 0.01
CA ALA A 40 -2.00 -14.79 -0.88
C ALA A 40 -2.35 -13.90 -2.10
N SER A 41 -3.53 -14.07 -2.68
CA SER A 41 -4.01 -13.25 -3.80
C SER A 41 -4.16 -11.77 -3.42
N LEU A 42 -4.74 -11.47 -2.25
CA LEU A 42 -4.84 -10.10 -1.73
C LEU A 42 -3.47 -9.49 -1.45
N PHE A 43 -2.54 -10.26 -0.89
CA PHE A 43 -1.18 -9.77 -0.67
C PHE A 43 -0.46 -9.48 -1.99
N LEU A 44 -0.66 -10.31 -3.02
CA LEU A 44 -0.11 -10.07 -4.35
C LEU A 44 -0.70 -8.82 -5.01
N SER A 45 -2.02 -8.59 -4.88
CA SER A 45 -2.65 -7.38 -5.41
C SER A 45 -2.21 -6.11 -4.68
N TYR A 46 -1.97 -6.19 -3.36
CA TYR A 46 -1.30 -5.14 -2.59
C TYR A 46 0.09 -4.85 -3.15
N LEU A 47 0.91 -5.88 -3.35
CA LEU A 47 2.29 -5.75 -3.81
C LEU A 47 2.36 -5.10 -5.21
N LEU A 48 1.50 -5.55 -6.12
CA LEU A 48 1.44 -5.03 -7.49
C LEU A 48 0.96 -3.57 -7.52
N SER A 49 -0.11 -3.25 -6.79
CA SER A 49 -0.63 -1.88 -6.71
C SER A 49 0.36 -0.94 -6.03
N SER A 50 1.00 -1.39 -4.95
CA SER A 50 2.01 -0.61 -4.25
C SER A 50 3.24 -0.37 -5.13
N ALA A 51 3.68 -1.35 -5.93
CA ALA A 51 4.80 -1.19 -6.86
C ALA A 51 4.50 -0.15 -7.95
N LEU A 52 3.30 -0.18 -8.54
CA LEU A 52 2.84 0.83 -9.49
C LEU A 52 2.79 2.22 -8.85
N GLY A 53 2.27 2.30 -7.61
CA GLY A 53 2.26 3.52 -6.83
C GLY A 53 3.64 4.14 -6.60
N PHE A 54 4.60 3.33 -6.18
CA PHE A 54 5.99 3.76 -6.03
C PHE A 54 6.63 4.16 -7.35
N TYR A 55 6.34 3.46 -8.44
CA TYR A 55 6.85 3.83 -9.77
C TYR A 55 6.45 5.26 -10.15
N PHE A 56 5.16 5.60 -10.02
CA PHE A 56 4.69 6.97 -10.30
C PHE A 56 5.28 7.99 -9.32
N LEU A 57 5.36 7.67 -8.03
CA LEU A 57 5.93 8.55 -7.02
C LEU A 57 7.42 8.85 -7.27
N PHE A 58 8.23 7.83 -7.59
CA PHE A 58 9.63 8.01 -7.93
C PHE A 58 9.81 8.79 -9.23
N ASN A 59 8.93 8.61 -10.21
CA ASN A 59 8.98 9.37 -11.46
C ASN A 59 8.77 10.87 -11.19
N THR A 60 7.86 11.21 -10.29
CA THR A 60 7.63 12.60 -9.84
C THR A 60 8.82 13.18 -9.07
N LEU A 61 9.46 12.39 -8.20
CA LEU A 61 10.64 12.81 -7.42
C LEU A 61 11.91 12.96 -8.25
N SER A 62 12.02 12.23 -9.37
CA SER A 62 13.22 12.25 -10.22
C SER A 62 13.38 13.56 -10.99
N GLY A 63 12.32 14.36 -11.16
CA GLY A 63 12.40 15.77 -11.57
C GLY A 63 12.99 16.09 -12.95
N GLU A 64 13.43 15.09 -13.73
CA GLU A 64 14.11 15.29 -15.02
C GLU A 64 13.15 15.57 -16.20
N SER A 65 12.06 16.32 -16.00
CA SER A 65 11.21 16.71 -17.13
C SER A 65 11.75 18.00 -17.77
N PRO A 66 12.37 17.96 -18.98
CA PRO A 66 12.78 19.17 -19.69
C PRO A 66 11.60 19.98 -20.25
N ALA A 67 10.36 19.59 -19.91
CA ALA A 67 9.16 20.15 -20.49
C ALA A 67 8.74 21.46 -19.78
N PRO A 68 8.29 22.48 -20.54
CA PRO A 68 7.80 23.76 -19.98
C PRO A 68 6.53 23.62 -19.12
N MET A 69 5.91 22.42 -19.09
CA MET A 69 4.72 22.07 -18.29
C MET A 69 4.99 20.94 -17.29
N ALA A 70 6.19 20.92 -16.68
CA ALA A 70 6.59 19.88 -15.73
C ALA A 70 5.66 19.75 -14.50
N SER A 71 5.00 20.83 -14.06
CA SER A 71 4.12 20.80 -12.90
C SER A 71 2.80 20.05 -13.14
N GLU A 72 2.24 20.11 -14.35
CA GLU A 72 1.01 19.41 -14.70
C GLU A 72 1.22 17.89 -14.76
N GLU A 73 2.31 17.46 -15.39
CA GLU A 73 2.70 16.06 -15.47
C GLU A 73 3.00 15.48 -14.09
N ASN A 74 3.74 16.22 -13.24
CA ASN A 74 4.00 15.81 -11.86
C ASN A 74 2.70 15.69 -11.06
N SER A 75 1.77 16.63 -11.19
CA SER A 75 0.48 16.55 -10.50
C SER A 75 -0.36 15.35 -10.96
N LEU A 76 -0.33 15.00 -12.26
CA LEU A 76 -1.03 13.84 -12.79
C LEU A 76 -0.44 12.55 -12.22
N GLN A 77 0.88 12.41 -12.26
CA GLN A 77 1.59 11.24 -11.73
C GLN A 77 1.37 11.08 -10.23
N LEU A 78 1.38 12.17 -9.47
CA LEU A 78 1.07 12.16 -8.04
C LEU A 78 -0.38 11.67 -7.78
N GLY A 79 -1.32 12.12 -8.61
CA GLY A 79 -2.70 11.67 -8.59
C GLY A 79 -2.85 10.18 -8.87
N LEU A 80 -2.18 9.66 -9.91
CA LEU A 80 -2.13 8.22 -10.21
C LEU A 80 -1.49 7.42 -9.07
N ALA A 81 -0.37 7.90 -8.53
CA ALA A 81 0.28 7.30 -7.36
C ALA A 81 -0.69 7.25 -6.16
N GLY A 82 -1.56 8.24 -5.99
CA GLY A 82 -2.62 8.26 -4.98
C GLY A 82 -3.70 7.21 -5.22
N VAL A 83 -4.16 7.03 -6.46
CA VAL A 83 -5.16 6.01 -6.81
C VAL A 83 -4.62 4.61 -6.53
N PHE A 84 -3.41 4.30 -6.99
CA PHE A 84 -2.78 3.01 -6.73
C PHE A 84 -2.52 2.77 -5.23
N TRP A 85 -2.25 3.84 -4.48
CA TRP A 85 -2.15 3.77 -3.03
C TRP A 85 -3.47 3.31 -2.39
N ILE A 86 -4.59 3.94 -2.75
CA ILE A 86 -5.91 3.61 -2.19
C ILE A 86 -6.25 2.14 -2.45
N VAL A 87 -6.01 1.66 -3.68
CA VAL A 87 -6.24 0.25 -4.02
C VAL A 87 -5.36 -0.68 -3.17
N SER A 88 -4.09 -0.31 -2.95
CA SER A 88 -3.19 -1.07 -2.09
C SER A 88 -3.70 -1.14 -0.65
N VAL A 89 -4.11 -0.02 -0.06
CA VAL A 89 -4.58 0.05 1.32
C VAL A 89 -5.87 -0.72 1.51
N ILE A 90 -6.81 -0.67 0.56
CA ILE A 90 -8.04 -1.46 0.60
C ILE A 90 -7.69 -2.95 0.62
N SER A 91 -6.81 -3.41 -0.26
CA SER A 91 -6.40 -4.81 -0.27
C SER A 91 -5.77 -5.25 1.05
N LEU A 92 -4.86 -4.43 1.59
CA LEU A 92 -4.20 -4.67 2.87
C LEU A 92 -5.18 -4.66 4.04
N PHE A 93 -6.17 -3.77 4.04
CA PHE A 93 -7.23 -3.73 5.05
C PHE A 93 -8.10 -4.99 5.03
N VAL A 94 -8.55 -5.42 3.85
CA VAL A 94 -9.31 -6.67 3.70
C VAL A 94 -8.48 -7.87 4.15
N LEU A 95 -7.19 -7.88 3.83
CA LEU A 95 -6.26 -8.92 4.27
C LEU A 95 -6.14 -8.99 5.79
N ILE A 96 -6.00 -7.84 6.45
CA ILE A 96 -5.95 -7.73 7.91
C ILE A 96 -7.24 -8.26 8.54
N GLN A 97 -8.40 -7.81 8.06
CA GLN A 97 -9.71 -8.27 8.56
C GLN A 97 -9.87 -9.79 8.45
N TYR A 98 -9.48 -10.36 7.31
CA TYR A 98 -9.51 -11.80 7.09
C TYR A 98 -8.55 -12.56 8.02
N SER A 99 -7.34 -12.05 8.21
CA SER A 99 -6.32 -12.62 9.11
C SER A 99 -6.75 -12.61 10.58
N PHE A 100 -7.51 -11.59 11.01
CA PHE A 100 -8.07 -11.53 12.36
C PHE A 100 -9.28 -12.45 12.55
N ARG A 101 -10.19 -12.56 11.56
CA ARG A 101 -11.35 -13.47 11.65
C ARG A 101 -10.93 -14.93 11.79
N THR A 102 -9.95 -15.38 11.02
CA THR A 102 -9.39 -16.74 11.08
C THR A 102 -8.61 -17.04 12.36
N SER A 103 -8.33 -16.01 13.18
CA SER A 103 -7.61 -16.17 14.46
C SER A 103 -8.52 -16.18 15.69
N ARG A 104 -9.84 -15.98 15.56
CA ARG A 104 -10.76 -16.08 16.70
C ARG A 104 -10.98 -17.56 17.06
N PRO A 105 -10.70 -17.99 18.30
CA PRO A 105 -11.11 -19.33 18.73
C PRO A 105 -12.63 -19.41 18.68
N SER A 106 -13.16 -20.48 18.06
CA SER A 106 -14.61 -20.70 18.09
C SER A 106 -15.04 -20.85 19.54
N LYS A 107 -16.00 -20.02 19.98
CA LYS A 107 -16.52 -20.06 21.35
C LYS A 107 -17.33 -21.34 21.63
N ASP A 108 -17.51 -22.20 20.63
CA ASP A 108 -18.32 -23.43 20.70
C ASP A 108 -17.68 -24.55 21.53
N LEU A 109 -16.42 -24.42 21.97
CA LEU A 109 -15.73 -25.45 22.76
C LEU A 109 -15.86 -25.29 24.29
N LEU A 110 -16.61 -24.28 24.78
CA LEU A 110 -16.83 -24.05 26.21
C LEU A 110 -18.20 -24.50 26.72
N GLN A 111 -18.97 -25.28 25.93
CA GLN A 111 -20.29 -25.78 26.32
C GLN A 111 -20.40 -27.31 26.33
N LYS A 112 -19.29 -28.05 26.45
CA LYS A 112 -19.34 -29.52 26.53
C LYS A 112 -18.74 -30.05 27.82
#